data_AF-A0A357C510-F1
#
_entry.id   AF-A0A357C510-F1
#
_cell.length_a   1.000
_cell.length_b   1.000
_cell.length_c   1.000
_cell.angle_alpha   90.00
_cell.angle_beta   90.00
_cell.angle_gamma   90.00
#
_symmetry.space_group_name_H-M   'P 1'
#
loop_
_entity.id
_entity.type
_entity.pdbx_description
1 polymer ?
#
loop_
_entity_poly.entity_id
_entity_poly.type
_entity_poly.pdbx_seq_one_letter_code
_entity_poly.pdbx_strand_id
1 'polypeptide(L)' 'LRYFNTEADGKGYRVDVCEECKKYIKTIDLRELKEEVTPLIEDIGTLHLDIIAEKEGYKRGVPGILEVEKSG' A
#
# COMPACT_ATOMS: atom_id res chain seq x y z
N LEU A 1 -1.35 -12.13 10.22
CA LEU A 1 -1.41 -10.89 9.42
C LEU A 1 -2.82 -10.70 8.93
N ARG A 2 -3.33 -9.46 8.97
CA ARG A 2 -4.61 -9.06 8.36
C ARG A 2 -4.29 -8.19 7.15
N TYR A 3 -5.17 -8.18 6.15
CA TYR A 3 -5.09 -7.22 5.05
C TYR A 3 -6.48 -6.67 4.72
N PHE A 4 -6.53 -5.57 3.99
CA PHE A 4 -7.74 -5.06 3.36
C PHE A 4 -7.44 -4.58 1.93
N ASN A 5 -8.49 -4.43 1.13
CA ASN A 5 -8.46 -3.85 -0.20
C ASN A 5 -9.74 -3.01 -0.38
N THR A 6 -9.80 -2.21 -1.45
CA THR A 6 -11.05 -1.51 -1.82
C THR A 6 -11.71 -2.21 -3.00
N GLU A 7 -13.02 -2.00 -3.17
CA GLU A 7 -13.71 -2.48 -4.37
C GLU A 7 -13.18 -1.82 -5.65
N ALA A 8 -12.75 -0.56 -5.57
CA ALA A 8 -12.23 0.19 -6.71
C ALA A 8 -10.88 -0.35 -7.22
N ASP A 9 -10.01 -0.81 -6.31
CA ASP A 9 -8.70 -1.37 -6.66
C ASP A 9 -8.76 -2.88 -6.97
N GLY A 10 -9.89 -3.54 -6.69
CA GLY A 10 -10.03 -4.98 -6.84
C GLY A 10 -9.11 -5.77 -5.89
N LYS A 11 -8.75 -6.99 -6.28
CA LYS A 11 -7.95 -7.91 -5.44
C LYS A 11 -6.43 -7.79 -5.66
N GLY A 12 -6.02 -7.10 -6.72
CA GLY A 12 -4.61 -6.94 -7.09
C GLY A 12 -3.84 -5.99 -6.17
N TYR A 13 -4.51 -5.06 -5.50
CA TYR A 13 -3.89 -4.13 -4.57
C TYR A 13 -4.48 -4.32 -3.19
N ARG A 14 -3.61 -4.53 -2.20
CA ARG A 14 -4.01 -4.69 -0.80
C ARG A 14 -3.05 -3.98 0.13
N VAL A 15 -3.54 -3.71 1.33
CA VAL A 15 -2.76 -3.17 2.44
C VAL A 15 -2.65 -4.24 3.50
N ASP A 16 -1.44 -4.79 3.67
CA ASP A 16 -1.12 -5.71 4.74
C ASP A 16 -0.83 -4.92 6.02
N VAL A 17 -1.49 -5.27 7.13
CA VAL A 17 -1.38 -4.55 8.41
C VAL A 17 -0.89 -5.45 9.54
N CYS A 18 -0.15 -4.85 10.47
CA CYS A 18 0.22 -5.46 11.73
C CYS A 18 -0.49 -4.76 12.88
N GLU A 19 -1.34 -5.51 13.58
CA GLU A 19 -2.12 -5.01 14.72
C GLU A 19 -1.24 -4.70 15.95
N GLU A 20 -0.07 -5.34 16.07
CA GLU A 20 0.84 -5.18 17.20
C GLU A 20 1.69 -3.91 17.08
N CYS A 21 2.37 -3.71 15.95
CA CYS A 21 3.23 -2.54 15.75
C CYS A 21 2.52 -1.35 15.08
N LYS A 22 1.24 -1.51 14.70
CA LYS A 22 0.41 -0.52 14.01
C LYS A 22 1.07 0.06 12.76
N LYS A 23 1.69 -0.83 11.97
CA LYS A 23 2.28 -0.50 10.67
C LYS A 23 1.57 -1.21 9.52
N TYR A 24 1.65 -0.62 8.32
CA TYR A 24 1.14 -1.22 7.09
C TYR A 24 2.19 -1.26 5.97
N ILE A 25 1.99 -2.18 5.02
CA ILE A 25 2.74 -2.28 3.76
C ILE A 25 1.72 -2.45 2.63
N LYS A 26 1.87 -1.68 1.55
CA LYS A 26 1.09 -1.91 0.33
C LYS A 26 1.70 -3.07 -0.44
N THR A 27 0.83 -3.97 -0.90
CA THR A 27 1.21 -5.20 -1.58
C THR A 27 0.43 -5.29 -2.88
N ILE A 28 1.15 -5.63 -3.94
CA ILE A 28 0.59 -5.85 -5.27
C ILE A 28 0.64 -7.35 -5.56
N ASP A 29 -0.52 -7.97 -5.77
CA ASP A 29 -0.63 -9.38 -6.13
C ASP A 29 -0.64 -9.53 -7.65
N LEU A 30 0.54 -9.81 -8.21
CA LEU A 30 0.72 -9.98 -9.66
C LEU A 30 -0.07 -11.17 -10.25
N ARG A 31 -0.59 -12.08 -9.42
CA ARG A 31 -1.44 -13.19 -9.91
C ARG A 31 -2.84 -12.71 -10.28
N GLU A 32 -3.29 -11.62 -9.67
CA GLU A 32 -4.60 -11.01 -9.90
C GLU A 32 -4.53 -9.93 -10.99
N LEU A 33 -3.32 -9.50 -11.37
CA LEU A 33 -3.07 -8.51 -12.42
C LEU A 33 -2.65 -9.19 -13.72
N LYS A 34 -3.17 -8.71 -14.84
CA LYS A 34 -2.85 -9.23 -16.18
C LYS A 34 -1.81 -8.39 -16.92
N GLU A 35 -1.29 -7.36 -16.25
CA GLU A 35 -0.53 -6.26 -16.83
C GLU A 35 0.86 -6.18 -16.20
N GLU A 36 1.82 -5.58 -16.92
CA GLU A 36 3.12 -5.27 -16.33
C GLU A 36 2.97 -4.17 -15.29
N VAL A 37 3.57 -4.38 -14.12
CA VAL A 37 3.42 -3.52 -12.95
C VAL A 37 4.74 -2.82 -12.68
N THR A 38 4.70 -1.50 -12.57
CA THR A 38 5.84 -0.72 -12.05
C THR A 38 5.55 -0.32 -10.60
N PRO A 39 6.19 -0.94 -9.59
CA PRO A 39 5.82 -0.76 -8.18
C PRO A 39 5.77 0.70 -7.72
N LEU A 40 6.68 1.54 -8.24
CA LEU A 40 6.72 2.97 -7.89
C LEU A 40 5.52 3.75 -8.46
N ILE A 41 5.07 3.41 -9.67
CA ILE A 41 3.89 4.04 -10.28
C ILE A 41 2.63 3.61 -9.56
N GLU A 42 2.52 2.32 -9.23
CA GLU A 42 1.41 1.81 -8.43
C GLU A 42 1.39 2.39 -7.02
N ASP A 43 2.54 2.64 -6.40
CA ASP A 43 2.62 3.29 -5.09
C ASP A 43 1.97 4.69 -5.13
N ILE A 44 2.18 5.45 -6.20
CA ILE A 44 1.53 6.76 -6.42
C ILE A 44 0.06 6.59 -6.76
N GLY A 45 -0.27 5.64 -7.65
CA GLY A 45 -1.65 5.38 -8.09
C GLY A 45 -2.57 4.92 -6.97
N THR A 46 -2.00 4.41 -5.87
CA THR A 46 -2.74 3.89 -4.71
C THR A 46 -2.60 4.76 -3.45
N LEU A 47 -2.35 6.06 -3.58
CA LEU A 47 -2.23 6.98 -2.44
C LEU A 47 -3.46 7.01 -1.52
N HIS A 48 -4.66 6.77 -2.06
CA HIS A 48 -5.88 6.69 -1.26
C HIS A 48 -5.85 5.53 -0.25
N LEU A 49 -5.13 4.44 -0.55
CA LEU A 49 -4.95 3.33 0.40
C LEU A 49 -4.15 3.74 1.62
N ASP A 50 -3.16 4.63 1.44
CA ASP A 50 -2.39 5.21 2.54
C ASP A 50 -3.30 6.04 3.45
N ILE A 51 -4.16 6.88 2.88
CA ILE A 51 -5.14 7.70 3.61
C ILE A 51 -6.09 6.83 4.44
N ILE A 52 -6.56 5.71 3.87
CA ILE A 52 -7.44 4.77 4.57
C ILE A 52 -6.71 4.12 5.75
N ALA A 53 -5.49 3.61 5.51
CA ALA A 53 -4.69 2.98 6.56
C ALA A 53 -4.36 3.95 7.71
N GLU A 54 -4.03 5.20 7.39
CA GLU A 54 -3.78 6.24 8.38
C GLU A 54 -5.03 6.59 9.20
N LYS A 55 -6.19 6.67 8.57
CA LYS A 55 -7.48 6.87 9.26
C LYS A 55 -7.82 5.72 10.21
N GLU A 56 -7.39 4.49 9.89
CA GLU A 56 -7.51 3.33 10.77
C GLU A 56 -6.43 3.28 11.87
N GLY A 57 -5.50 4.23 11.90
CA GLY A 57 -4.48 4.37 12.94
C GLY A 57 -3.17 3.64 12.64
N TYR A 58 -2.94 3.22 11.39
CA TYR A 58 -1.67 2.62 10.97
C TYR A 58 -0.69 3.67 10.44
N LYS A 59 0.60 3.37 10.56
CA LYS A 59 1.68 4.14 9.96
C LYS A 59 2.36 3.36 8.86
N ARG A 60 2.91 4.04 7.87
CA ARG A 60 3.63 3.36 6.79
C ARG A 60 4.85 2.64 7.36
N GLY A 61 4.98 1.36 7.03
CA GLY A 61 6.06 0.49 7.52
C GLY A 61 7.34 0.57 6.69
N VAL A 62 7.25 1.13 5.48
CA VAL A 62 8.34 1.31 4.52
C VAL A 62 8.26 2.73 3.95
N PRO A 63 9.40 3.37 3.61
CA PRO A 63 9.36 4.69 2.97
C PRO A 63 8.51 4.67 1.71
N GLY A 64 7.60 5.64 1.57
CA GLY A 64 6.88 5.85 0.31
C GLY A 64 7.69 6.63 -0.70
N ILE A 65 7.34 6.56 -1.98
CA ILE A 65 8.05 7.30 -3.04
C ILE A 65 8.15 8.81 -2.77
N LEU A 66 7.11 9.40 -2.17
CA LEU A 66 7.10 10.82 -1.76
C LEU A 66 8.04 11.13 -0.58
N GLU A 67 8.51 10.12 0.14
CA GLU A 67 9.40 10.25 1.29
C GLU A 67 10.86 9.96 0.94
N VAL A 68 11.13 9.29 -0.18
CA VAL A 68 12.49 8.97 -0.66
C VAL A 68 13.29 10.23 -1.00
N GLU A 69 12.64 11.30 -1.46
CA GLU A 69 13.33 12.55 -1.84
C GLU A 69 13.97 13.31 -0.67
N LYS A 70 13.63 12.98 0.59
CA LYS A 70 14.18 13.65 1.78
C LYS A 70 15.46 13.01 2.32
N SER A 71 15.97 11.97 1.65
CA SER A 71 17.16 11.22 2.08
C SER A 71 18.41 11.50 1.23
N GLY A 72 18.38 12.54 0.38
CA GLY A 72 19.50 12.99 -0.44
C GLY A 72 20.21 14.21 0.13
#